data_AF-A0A841RRG2-F1
#
_entry.id   AF-A0A841RRG2-F1
#
_cell.length_a   1.000
_cell.length_b   1.000
_cell.length_c   1.000
_cell.angle_alpha   90.00
_cell.angle_beta   90.00
_cell.angle_gamma   90.00
#
_symmetry.space_group_name_H-M   'P 1'
#
loop_
_entity.id
_entity.type
_entity.pdbx_description
1 polymer ?
#
loop_
_entity_poly.entity_id
_entity_poly.type
_entity_poly.pdbx_seq_one_letter_code
_entity_poly.pdbx_strand_id
1 'polypeptide(L)'
;MNFSNEVNHIKVPIIEMPEFQERGYGDAEGLTPKERLTLFPDGVYPNQEDRLSLTKRVVEGLKEINIRFHDKKVLLVAHGAVINAILYELSDGEVGSGKTSLINACISNIEFRQQAWAIINFNQVNHLSSYGG
;
A
#
# COMPACT_ATOMS: atom_id res chain seq x y z
N MET A 1 9.52 26.93 -29.62
CA MET A 1 9.97 26.46 -28.28
C MET A 1 9.68 24.97 -28.23
N ASN A 2 10.73 24.15 -28.30
CA ASN A 2 10.59 22.69 -28.20
C ASN A 2 10.63 22.34 -26.71
N PHE A 3 9.50 21.92 -26.15
CA PHE A 3 9.51 21.22 -24.88
C PHE A 3 10.07 19.82 -25.17
N SER A 4 11.34 19.61 -24.86
CA SER A 4 11.88 18.27 -24.72
C SER A 4 11.15 17.63 -23.53
N ASN A 5 10.25 16.69 -23.82
CA ASN A 5 9.74 15.74 -22.83
C ASN A 5 10.89 14.79 -22.46
N GLU A 6 11.88 15.28 -21.72
CA GLU A 6 12.83 14.41 -21.05
C GLU A 6 12.10 13.75 -19.88
N VAL A 7 11.71 12.49 -20.07
CA VAL A 7 11.38 11.62 -18.95
C VAL A 7 12.66 11.47 -18.13
N ASN A 8 12.71 12.14 -16.98
CA ASN A 8 13.81 11.95 -16.05
C ASN A 8 13.80 10.50 -15.56
N HIS A 9 14.69 9.67 -16.11
CA HIS A 9 14.88 8.31 -15.65
C HIS A 9 15.62 8.33 -14.31
N ILE A 10 14.89 8.10 -13.23
CA ILE A 10 15.50 7.91 -11.91
C ILE A 10 16.24 6.57 -11.94
N LYS A 11 17.57 6.62 -11.89
CA LYS A 11 18.43 5.42 -11.82
C LYS A 11 18.54 4.95 -10.37
N VAL A 12 17.51 4.25 -9.89
CA VAL A 12 17.50 3.59 -8.57
C VAL A 12 17.30 2.08 -8.75
N PRO A 13 17.86 1.25 -7.86
CA PRO A 13 17.60 -0.19 -7.89
C PRO A 13 16.11 -0.46 -7.62
N ILE A 14 15.52 -1.34 -8.42
CA ILE A 14 14.19 -1.88 -8.18
C ILE A 14 14.38 -3.23 -7.49
N ILE A 15 13.72 -3.40 -6.35
CA ILE A 15 13.81 -4.61 -5.54
C ILE A 15 12.40 -5.10 -5.32
N GLU A 16 12.12 -6.32 -5.78
CA GLU A 16 10.87 -6.99 -5.49
C GLU A 16 10.89 -7.58 -4.09
N MET A 17 9.81 -7.41 -3.35
CA MET A 17 9.64 -7.87 -1.97
C MET A 17 8.26 -8.55 -1.84
N PRO A 18 8.20 -9.89 -1.75
CA PRO A 18 6.95 -10.64 -1.64
C PRO A 18 6.05 -10.19 -0.49
N GLU A 19 6.64 -9.65 0.57
CA GLU A 19 5.99 -9.09 1.76
C GLU A 19 4.95 -8.01 1.41
N PHE A 20 5.11 -7.33 0.27
CA PHE A 20 4.26 -6.22 -0.18
C PHE A 20 3.40 -6.55 -1.39
N GLN A 21 3.30 -7.82 -1.78
CA GLN A 21 2.31 -8.27 -2.76
C GLN A 21 0.88 -7.94 -2.27
N GLU A 22 -0.05 -7.65 -3.18
CA GLU A 22 -1.45 -7.42 -2.79
C GLU A 22 -2.02 -8.61 -1.99
N ARG A 23 -3.00 -8.32 -1.12
CA ARG A 23 -3.72 -9.35 -0.39
C ARG A 23 -4.32 -10.37 -1.36
N GLY A 24 -4.10 -11.65 -1.10
CA GLY A 24 -4.75 -12.71 -1.88
C GLY A 24 -6.27 -12.69 -1.65
N TYR A 25 -7.07 -12.54 -2.71
CA TYR A 25 -8.54 -12.55 -2.62
C TYR A 25 -9.14 -13.93 -2.88
N GLY A 26 -8.30 -14.94 -3.12
CA GLY A 26 -8.72 -16.33 -3.29
C GLY A 26 -9.66 -16.48 -4.47
N ASP A 27 -10.76 -17.20 -4.26
CA ASP A 27 -11.73 -17.50 -5.32
C ASP A 27 -12.48 -16.27 -5.84
N ALA A 28 -12.31 -15.10 -5.21
CA ALA A 28 -12.86 -13.83 -5.68
C ALA A 28 -11.95 -13.10 -6.68
N GLU A 29 -10.75 -13.60 -6.95
CA GLU A 29 -9.82 -13.01 -7.93
C GLU A 29 -10.35 -13.15 -9.36
N GLY A 30 -10.14 -12.10 -10.17
CA GLY A 30 -10.62 -12.04 -11.56
C GLY A 30 -12.13 -11.79 -11.72
N LEU A 31 -12.92 -11.88 -10.65
CA LEU A 31 -14.36 -11.62 -10.69
C LEU A 31 -14.69 -10.13 -10.73
N THR A 32 -15.70 -9.78 -11.51
CA THR A 32 -16.32 -8.46 -11.47
C THR A 32 -17.09 -8.25 -10.15
N PRO A 33 -17.38 -6.99 -9.76
CA PRO A 33 -18.19 -6.72 -8.59
C PRO A 33 -19.56 -7.43 -8.59
N LYS A 34 -20.20 -7.54 -9.75
CA LYS A 34 -21.52 -8.20 -9.90
C LYS A 34 -21.40 -9.70 -9.64
N GLU A 35 -20.39 -10.36 -10.20
CA GLU A 35 -20.14 -11.78 -9.99
C GLU A 35 -19.82 -12.07 -8.52
N ARG A 36 -18.97 -11.26 -7.87
CA ARG A 36 -18.69 -11.42 -6.43
C ARG A 36 -19.96 -11.33 -5.58
N LEU A 37 -20.82 -10.35 -5.83
CA LEU A 37 -22.09 -10.21 -5.10
C LEU A 37 -23.05 -11.40 -5.33
N THR A 38 -22.92 -12.08 -6.47
CA THR A 38 -23.77 -13.22 -6.83
C THR A 38 -23.24 -14.52 -6.23
N LEU A 39 -21.92 -14.75 -6.31
CA LEU A 39 -21.25 -15.96 -5.85
C LEU A 39 -20.96 -15.96 -4.34
N PHE A 40 -20.68 -14.79 -3.77
CA PHE A 40 -20.29 -14.59 -2.37
C PHE A 40 -21.14 -13.47 -1.73
N PRO A 41 -22.46 -13.68 -1.57
CA PRO A 41 -23.39 -12.64 -1.10
C PRO A 41 -23.13 -12.21 0.36
N ASP A 42 -22.44 -13.04 1.15
CA ASP A 42 -22.03 -12.75 2.53
C ASP A 42 -20.65 -12.03 2.61
N GLY A 43 -19.99 -11.84 1.47
CA GLY A 43 -18.66 -11.23 1.40
C GLY A 43 -17.52 -12.13 1.90
N VAL A 44 -17.78 -13.42 2.09
CA VAL A 44 -16.75 -14.40 2.47
C VAL A 44 -16.18 -15.02 1.21
N TYR A 45 -14.89 -14.79 0.96
CA TYR A 45 -14.20 -15.33 -0.22
C TYR A 45 -13.37 -16.55 0.19
N PRO A 46 -13.68 -17.76 -0.32
CA PRO A 46 -12.87 -18.94 -0.08
C PRO A 46 -11.41 -18.72 -0.51
N ASN A 47 -10.47 -19.34 0.22
CA ASN A 47 -9.02 -19.23 -0.03
C ASN A 47 -8.45 -17.79 0.05
N GLN A 48 -9.22 -16.82 0.56
CA GLN A 48 -8.73 -15.47 0.79
C GLN A 48 -7.67 -15.46 1.90
N GLU A 49 -6.58 -14.73 1.68
CA GLU A 49 -5.57 -14.47 2.69
C GLU A 49 -6.21 -13.77 3.90
N ASP A 50 -6.02 -14.32 5.09
CA ASP A 50 -6.55 -13.71 6.30
C ASP A 50 -5.79 -12.41 6.65
N ARG A 51 -6.46 -11.52 7.38
CA ARG A 51 -5.90 -10.19 7.68
C ARG A 51 -4.65 -10.27 8.55
N LEU A 52 -4.55 -11.25 9.46
CA LEU A 52 -3.40 -11.38 10.35
C LEU A 52 -2.16 -11.84 9.57
N SER A 53 -2.33 -12.77 8.62
CA SER A 53 -1.26 -13.20 7.72
C SER A 53 -0.74 -12.05 6.87
N LEU A 54 -1.64 -11.25 6.28
CA LEU A 54 -1.28 -10.03 5.55
C LEU A 54 -0.49 -9.06 6.43
N THR A 55 -1.03 -8.70 7.60
CA THR A 55 -0.36 -7.76 8.52
C THR A 55 1.02 -8.28 8.92
N LYS A 56 1.12 -9.58 9.25
CA LYS A 56 2.39 -10.20 9.65
C LYS A 56 3.47 -10.07 8.59
N ARG A 57 3.19 -10.42 7.33
CA ARG A 57 4.19 -10.31 6.26
C ARG A 57 4.54 -8.85 5.94
N VAL A 58 3.57 -7.94 5.99
CA VAL A 58 3.78 -6.51 5.74
C VAL A 58 4.68 -5.88 6.81
N VAL A 59 4.44 -6.18 8.08
CA VAL A 59 5.27 -5.72 9.20
C VAL A 59 6.69 -6.27 9.08
N GLU A 60 6.84 -7.53 8.69
CA GLU A 60 8.16 -8.11 8.46
C GLU A 60 8.89 -7.42 7.30
N GLY A 61 8.20 -7.12 6.20
CA GLY A 61 8.75 -6.33 5.10
C GLY A 61 9.23 -4.94 5.54
N LEU A 62 8.49 -4.26 6.43
CA LEU A 62 8.91 -2.97 6.96
C LEU A 62 10.17 -3.07 7.84
N LYS A 63 10.31 -4.14 8.63
CA LYS A 63 11.54 -4.40 9.39
C LYS A 63 12.73 -4.65 8.46
N GLU A 64 12.54 -5.47 7.43
CA GLU A 64 13.57 -5.74 6.43
C GLU A 64 14.01 -4.46 5.69
N ILE A 65 13.07 -3.58 5.33
CA ILE A 65 13.40 -2.26 4.78
C ILE A 65 14.27 -1.46 5.77
N ASN A 66 13.87 -1.39 7.04
CA ASN A 66 14.59 -0.61 8.05
C ASN A 66 16.01 -1.16 8.30
N ILE A 67 16.18 -2.49 8.29
CA ILE A 67 17.48 -3.15 8.45
C ILE A 67 18.38 -2.90 7.23
N ARG A 68 17.85 -3.11 6.02
CA ARG A 68 18.65 -3.06 4.77
C ARG A 68 18.92 -1.65 4.27
N PHE A 69 18.02 -0.71 4.55
CA PHE A 69 18.05 0.67 4.03
C PHE A 69 17.98 1.70 5.16
N HIS A 70 18.58 1.39 6.31
CA HIS A 70 18.69 2.31 7.43
C HIS A 70 19.19 3.70 6.98
N ASP A 71 18.57 4.75 7.51
CA ASP A 71 18.83 6.17 7.19
C ASP A 71 18.70 6.57 5.70
N LYS A 72 18.00 5.76 4.89
CA LYS A 72 17.72 6.08 3.47
C LYS A 72 16.25 6.39 3.24
N LYS A 73 15.98 7.11 2.15
CA LYS A 73 14.63 7.28 1.61
C LYS A 73 14.30 6.10 0.70
N VAL A 74 13.21 5.41 1.01
CA VAL A 74 12.71 4.28 0.23
C VAL A 74 11.36 4.63 -0.36
N LEU A 75 11.19 4.41 -1.65
CA LEU A 75 9.88 4.46 -2.30
C LEU A 75 9.32 3.03 -2.33
N LEU A 76 8.34 2.76 -1.49
CA LEU A 76 7.57 1.52 -1.51
C LEU A 76 6.36 1.70 -2.44
N VAL A 77 6.31 0.91 -3.51
CA VAL A 77 5.14 0.85 -4.41
C VAL A 77 4.36 -0.41 -4.06
N ALA A 78 3.09 -0.24 -3.66
CA ALA A 78 2.24 -1.32 -3.17
C ALA A 78 0.78 -1.09 -3.55
N HIS A 79 -0.09 -1.99 -3.10
CA HIS A 79 -1.50 -2.00 -3.42
C HIS A 79 -2.37 -1.59 -2.23
N GLY A 80 -3.68 -1.44 -2.48
CA GLY A 80 -4.61 -0.82 -1.54
C GLY A 80 -4.73 -1.56 -0.22
N ALA A 81 -4.80 -2.89 -0.21
CA ALA A 81 -4.92 -3.62 1.06
C ALA A 81 -3.62 -3.58 1.87
N VAL A 82 -2.47 -3.67 1.20
CA VAL A 82 -1.14 -3.55 1.83
C VAL A 82 -0.93 -2.18 2.46
N ILE A 83 -1.18 -1.09 1.71
CA ILE A 83 -1.00 0.28 2.24
C ILE A 83 -1.95 0.50 3.43
N ASN A 84 -3.20 0.04 3.33
CA ASN A 84 -4.13 0.13 4.45
C ASN A 84 -3.69 -0.70 5.66
N ALA A 85 -3.08 -1.87 5.47
CA ALA A 85 -2.55 -2.68 6.57
C ALA A 85 -1.38 -1.96 7.28
N ILE A 86 -0.48 -1.32 6.52
CA ILE A 86 0.59 -0.47 7.08
C ILE A 86 -0.04 0.65 7.91
N LEU A 87 -0.95 1.44 7.32
CA LEU A 87 -1.54 2.58 8.02
C LEU A 87 -2.33 2.15 9.26
N TYR A 88 -3.03 1.01 9.20
CA TYR A 88 -3.74 0.44 10.34
C TYR A 88 -2.80 0.08 11.47
N GLU A 89 -1.73 -0.67 11.18
CA GLU A 89 -0.76 -1.07 12.21
C GLU A 89 -0.08 0.16 12.85
N LEU A 90 0.32 1.14 12.04
CA LEU A 90 1.05 2.31 12.52
C LEU A 90 0.19 3.37 13.23
N SER A 91 -1.13 3.24 13.16
CA SER A 91 -2.08 4.17 13.78
C SER A 91 -2.89 3.54 14.90
N ASP A 92 -2.50 2.36 15.39
CA ASP A 92 -3.28 1.57 16.35
C ASP A 92 -4.74 1.37 15.90
N GLY A 93 -4.90 1.21 14.59
CA GLY A 93 -6.16 0.97 13.93
C GLY A 93 -6.98 2.21 13.58
N GLU A 94 -6.53 3.45 13.85
CA GLU A 94 -7.29 4.67 13.55
C GLU A 94 -7.46 4.95 12.04
N VAL A 95 -6.51 4.51 11.21
CA VAL A 95 -6.50 4.65 9.75
C VAL A 95 -6.51 3.26 9.11
N GLY A 96 -7.03 3.09 7.90
CA GLY A 96 -6.92 1.83 7.15
C GLY A 96 -8.25 1.31 6.61
N SER A 97 -8.29 0.00 6.27
CA SER A 97 -9.44 -0.59 5.58
C SER A 97 -10.74 -0.44 6.36
N GLY A 98 -11.76 0.14 5.72
CA GLY A 98 -13.07 0.42 6.33
C GLY A 98 -13.14 1.76 7.07
N LYS A 99 -12.01 2.41 7.32
CA LYS A 99 -11.93 3.76 7.92
C LYS A 99 -11.47 4.81 6.91
N THR A 100 -10.67 4.40 5.93
CA THR A 100 -10.03 5.29 4.95
C THR A 100 -10.14 4.69 3.56
N SER A 101 -10.44 5.55 2.58
CA SER A 101 -10.36 5.20 1.16
C SER A 101 -9.10 5.81 0.56
N LEU A 102 -8.25 4.98 -0.03
CA LEU A 102 -7.03 5.43 -0.69
C LEU A 102 -7.35 5.85 -2.13
N ILE A 103 -6.81 6.99 -2.54
CA ILE A 103 -6.90 7.45 -3.92
C ILE A 103 -5.79 6.76 -4.72
N ASN A 104 -6.10 6.35 -5.95
CA ASN A 104 -5.11 5.74 -6.84
C ASN A 104 -3.92 6.69 -7.05
N ALA A 105 -2.71 6.14 -6.96
CA ALA A 105 -1.45 6.87 -7.02
C ALA A 105 -1.26 7.94 -5.93
N CYS A 106 -2.00 7.89 -4.82
CA CYS A 106 -1.71 8.73 -3.67
C CYS A 106 -0.32 8.41 -3.08
N ILE A 107 0.27 9.39 -2.40
CA ILE A 107 1.53 9.23 -1.67
C ILE A 107 1.22 9.25 -0.17
N SER A 108 1.82 8.32 0.57
CA SER A 108 1.81 8.33 2.04
C SER A 108 3.25 8.31 2.54
N ASN A 109 3.54 9.12 3.56
CA ASN A 109 4.86 9.26 4.13
C ASN A 109 4.88 8.72 5.56
N ILE A 110 5.78 7.77 5.81
CA ILE A 110 6.04 7.21 7.14
C ILE A 110 7.53 7.37 7.45
N GLU A 111 7.85 7.47 8.74
CA GLU A 111 9.23 7.67 9.22
C GLU A 111 9.52 6.75 10.40
N PHE A 112 10.69 6.09 10.39
CA PHE A 112 11.15 5.32 11.54
C PHE A 112 11.98 6.21 12.46
N ARG A 113 11.49 6.49 13.66
CA ARG A 113 12.17 7.33 14.67
C ARG A 113 11.93 6.78 16.07
N GLN A 114 12.93 6.90 16.94
CA GLN A 114 12.82 6.44 18.34
C GLN A 114 12.34 4.98 18.48
N GLN A 115 12.83 4.11 17.59
CA GLN A 115 12.47 2.67 17.54
C GLN A 115 11.02 2.36 17.15
N ALA A 116 10.27 3.34 16.61
CA ALA A 116 8.91 3.15 16.13
C ALA A 116 8.70 3.83 14.77
N TRP A 117 7.79 3.26 13.98
CA TRP A 117 7.29 3.90 12.77
C TRP A 117 6.20 4.92 13.13
N ALA A 118 6.22 6.07 12.46
CA ALA A 118 5.21 7.11 12.61
C ALA A 118 4.67 7.52 11.24
N ILE A 119 3.35 7.71 11.16
CA ILE A 119 2.70 8.30 9.98
C ILE A 119 2.92 9.81 10.00
N ILE A 120 3.51 10.36 8.95
CA ILE A 120 3.71 11.81 8.79
C ILE A 120 2.52 12.43 8.07
N ASN A 121 2.09 11.80 6.98
CA ASN A 121 0.86 12.10 6.25
C ASN A 121 0.49 10.90 5.37
N PHE A 122 -0.76 10.85 4.92
CA PHE A 122 -1.25 9.79 4.05
C PHE A 122 -2.22 10.33 3.01
N ASN A 123 -2.44 9.57 1.95
CA ASN A 123 -3.39 9.88 0.88
C ASN A 123 -3.16 11.24 0.20
N GLN A 124 -1.89 11.65 0.04
CA GLN A 124 -1.52 12.92 -0.60
C GLN A 124 -1.68 12.82 -2.12
N VAL A 125 -2.46 13.73 -2.70
CA VAL A 125 -2.86 13.71 -4.12
C VAL A 125 -2.65 15.05 -4.82
N ASN A 126 -1.97 16.01 -4.18
CA ASN A 126 -1.74 17.36 -4.73
C ASN A 126 -1.01 17.37 -6.08
N HIS A 127 -0.33 16.27 -6.42
CA HIS A 127 0.37 16.09 -7.69
C HIS A 127 -0.55 15.56 -8.82
N LEU A 128 -1.76 15.10 -8.50
CA LEU A 128 -2.72 14.59 -9.48
C LEU A 128 -3.57 15.75 -10.00
N SER A 129 -3.60 15.93 -11.33
CA SER A 129 -4.32 17.03 -11.99
C SER A 129 -5.83 17.00 -11.77
N SER A 130 -6.42 15.83 -11.56
CA SER A 130 -7.86 15.67 -11.29
C SER A 130 -8.25 15.88 -9.83
N TYR A 131 -7.27 16.08 -8.94
CA TYR A 131 -7.47 16.27 -7.49
C TYR A 131 -6.74 17.51 -6.94
N GLY A 132 -6.13 18.31 -7.82
CA GLY A 132 -5.63 19.65 -7.48
C GLY A 132 -6.79 20.63 -7.41
N GLY A 133 -6.96 21.27 -6.25
CA GLY A 133 -7.84 22.42 -6.08
C GLY A 133 -7.26 23.70 -6.68
#